data_AF-A0AAD3NN07-F1
#
_entry.id   AF-A0AAD3NN07-F1
#
_cell.length_a   1.000
_cell.length_b   1.000
_cell.length_c   1.000
_cell.angle_alpha   90.00
_cell.angle_beta   90.00
_cell.angle_gamma   90.00
#
_symmetry.space_group_name_H-M   'P 1'
#
loop_
_entity.id
_entity.type
_entity.pdbx_description
1 polymer ?
#
loop_
_entity_poly.entity_id
_entity_poly.type
_entity_poly.pdbx_seq_one_letter_code
_entity_poly.pdbx_strand_id
1 'polypeptide(L)' 'MTEPPETSEYNSNHRDLNAKAAWELGYTGKGVVVSILDDGIEKNHPDLMQNYDPDASYDVNDGDPDPQPRYTQLNDNR' A
#
# COMPACT_ATOMS: atom_id res chain seq x y z
N MET A 1 2.47 50.30 -1.10
CA MET A 1 3.31 49.09 -1.25
C MET A 1 2.71 48.07 -0.31
N THR A 2 1.87 47.19 -0.85
CA THR A 2 1.22 46.12 -0.08
C THR A 2 2.19 44.95 0.00
N GLU A 3 2.41 44.44 1.21
CA GLU A 3 3.31 43.31 1.44
C GLU A 3 2.83 42.05 0.70
N PRO A 4 3.74 41.19 0.23
CA PRO A 4 3.38 39.93 -0.41
C PRO A 4 2.72 38.98 0.61
N PRO A 5 1.78 38.11 0.19
CA PRO A 5 1.19 37.12 1.07
C PRO A 5 2.27 36.16 1.60
N GLU A 6 2.34 36.01 2.92
CA GLU A 6 3.24 35.09 3.60
C GLU A 6 3.07 33.67 3.04
N THR A 7 4.16 33.12 2.53
CA THR A 7 4.23 31.75 2.03
C THR A 7 4.25 30.75 3.17
N SER A 8 3.28 29.84 3.14
CA SER A 8 3.23 28.50 3.75
C SER A 8 3.66 28.41 5.22
N GLU A 9 2.68 28.17 6.08
CA GLU A 9 2.92 27.51 7.36
C GLU A 9 3.66 26.18 7.15
N TYR A 10 4.99 26.21 7.21
CA TYR A 10 5.78 25.02 7.47
C TYR A 10 5.67 24.75 8.97
N ASN A 11 4.50 24.24 9.38
CA ASN A 11 4.29 23.78 10.74
C ASN A 11 5.18 22.55 10.96
N SER A 12 6.27 22.73 11.70
CA SER A 12 7.25 21.70 12.08
C SER A 12 6.65 20.56 12.91
N ASN A 13 5.34 20.60 13.20
CA ASN A 13 4.58 19.54 13.86
C ASN A 13 3.80 18.64 12.89
N HIS A 14 3.88 18.84 11.56
CA HIS A 14 3.29 17.94 10.57
C HIS A 14 4.16 16.68 10.39
N ARG A 15 4.02 15.72 11.31
CA ARG A 15 4.70 14.43 11.26
C ARG A 15 3.86 13.39 10.51
N ASP A 16 3.59 13.66 9.24
CA ASP A 16 3.02 12.67 8.33
C ASP A 16 3.77 12.63 6.99
N LEU A 17 3.36 11.71 6.11
CA LEU A 17 4.04 11.47 4.82
C LEU A 17 3.69 12.51 3.75
N ASN A 18 2.80 13.47 4.03
CA ASN A 18 2.25 14.42 3.06
C ASN A 18 1.66 13.75 1.78
N ALA A 19 1.08 12.55 1.92
CA ALA A 19 0.53 11.79 0.79
C ALA A 19 -0.65 12.50 0.10
N LYS A 20 -1.43 13.29 0.88
CA LYS A 20 -2.59 14.04 0.37
C LYS A 20 -2.20 15.03 -0.73
N ALA A 21 -1.05 15.70 -0.62
CA ALA A 21 -0.57 16.62 -1.64
C ALA A 21 -0.34 15.92 -2.99
N ALA A 22 0.17 14.68 -2.98
CA ALA A 22 0.32 13.88 -4.20
C ALA A 22 -1.05 13.46 -4.78
N TRP A 23 -2.00 13.09 -3.93
CA TRP A 23 -3.36 12.72 -4.34
C TRP A 23 -4.12 13.91 -4.95
N GLU A 24 -3.97 15.12 -4.41
CA GLU A 24 -4.56 16.35 -4.95
C GLU A 24 -3.99 16.72 -6.33
N LEU A 25 -2.75 16.32 -6.62
CA LEU A 25 -2.14 16.39 -7.96
C LEU A 25 -2.60 15.25 -8.89
N GLY A 26 -3.43 14.31 -8.41
CA GLY A 26 -3.97 13.19 -9.18
C GLY A 26 -3.14 11.91 -9.14
N TYR A 27 -2.06 11.85 -8.37
CA TYR A 27 -1.20 10.67 -8.28
C TYR A 27 -1.68 9.70 -7.20
N THR A 28 -2.42 8.66 -7.58
CA THR A 28 -2.99 7.70 -6.62
C THR A 28 -2.33 6.32 -6.63
N GLY A 29 -1.38 6.09 -7.54
CA GLY A 29 -0.80 4.76 -7.80
C GLY A 29 -1.57 3.93 -8.83
N LYS A 30 -2.64 4.47 -9.43
CA LYS A 30 -3.38 3.78 -10.50
C LYS A 30 -2.43 3.40 -11.66
N GLY A 31 -2.43 2.12 -12.02
CA GLY A 31 -1.57 1.56 -13.08
C GLY A 31 -0.19 1.09 -12.60
N VAL A 32 0.11 1.23 -11.31
CA VAL A 32 1.30 0.63 -10.67
C VAL A 32 0.90 -0.69 -10.03
N VAL A 33 1.71 -1.72 -10.25
CA VAL A 33 1.57 -3.04 -9.61
C VAL A 33 2.66 -3.17 -8.54
N VAL A 34 2.28 -3.64 -7.35
CA VAL A 34 3.18 -3.81 -6.19
C VAL A 34 3.03 -5.23 -5.64
N SER A 35 4.14 -5.96 -5.51
CA SER A 35 4.19 -7.26 -4.84
C SER A 35 4.69 -7.11 -3.40
N ILE A 36 4.03 -7.78 -2.46
CA ILE A 36 4.42 -7.86 -1.05
C ILE A 36 5.08 -9.23 -0.82
N LEU A 37 6.32 -9.25 -0.35
CA LEU A 37 7.05 -10.49 -0.02
C LEU A 37 6.99 -10.71 1.49
N ASP A 38 6.03 -11.53 1.94
CA ASP A 38 5.73 -11.75 3.36
C ASP A 38 5.14 -13.16 3.60
N ASP A 39 4.25 -13.33 4.58
CA ASP A 39 3.57 -14.56 4.97
C ASP A 39 2.26 -14.87 4.21
N GLY A 40 1.88 -14.03 3.25
CA GLY A 40 0.72 -14.19 2.38
C GLY A 40 -0.12 -12.92 2.25
N ILE A 41 -1.20 -12.98 1.46
CA ILE A 41 -2.17 -11.90 1.32
C ILE A 41 -3.60 -12.45 1.26
N GLU A 42 -4.47 -11.91 2.11
CA GLU A 42 -5.90 -12.25 2.11
C GLU A 42 -6.58 -11.63 0.86
N LYS A 43 -6.46 -12.30 -0.28
CA LYS A 43 -6.90 -11.82 -1.60
C LYS A 43 -8.41 -11.51 -1.68
N ASN A 44 -9.20 -12.08 -0.77
CA ASN A 44 -10.64 -11.88 -0.66
C ASN A 44 -11.07 -10.88 0.43
N HIS A 45 -10.13 -10.18 1.07
CA HIS A 45 -10.46 -9.11 2.03
C HIS A 45 -11.22 -7.98 1.31
N PRO A 46 -12.33 -7.43 1.84
CA PRO A 46 -13.16 -6.42 1.17
C PRO A 46 -12.38 -5.17 0.72
N ASP A 47 -11.37 -4.77 1.47
CA ASP A 47 -10.52 -3.62 1.12
C ASP A 47 -9.41 -3.92 0.11
N LEU A 48 -9.11 -5.21 -0.17
CA LEU A 48 -8.01 -5.62 -1.05
C LEU A 48 -8.51 -6.23 -2.36
N MET A 49 -9.64 -6.95 -2.34
CA MET A 49 -10.12 -7.75 -3.47
C MET A 49 -10.29 -6.97 -4.78
N GLN A 50 -10.55 -5.66 -4.70
CA GLN A 50 -10.74 -4.81 -5.88
C GLN A 50 -9.42 -4.45 -6.58
N ASN A 51 -8.30 -4.49 -5.85
CA ASN A 51 -6.96 -4.12 -6.33
C ASN A 51 -5.98 -5.30 -6.32
N TYR A 52 -6.45 -6.51 -5.98
CA TYR A 52 -5.63 -7.72 -6.01
C TYR A 52 -5.23 -8.07 -7.46
N ASP A 53 -3.95 -8.36 -7.64
CA ASP A 53 -3.39 -8.81 -8.92
C ASP A 53 -2.79 -10.23 -8.76
N PRO A 54 -3.40 -11.26 -9.38
CA PRO A 54 -2.88 -12.63 -9.31
C PRO A 54 -1.53 -12.80 -10.01
N ASP A 55 -1.22 -12.00 -11.04
CA ASP A 55 0.07 -12.08 -11.74
C ASP A 55 1.21 -11.48 -10.90
N ALA A 56 0.86 -10.69 -9.87
CA ALA A 56 1.78 -10.11 -8.92
C ALA A 56 1.97 -10.96 -7.64
N SER A 57 1.34 -12.14 -7.57
CA SER A 57 1.24 -12.94 -6.36
C SER A 57 1.59 -14.41 -6.62
N TYR A 58 2.29 -15.04 -5.67
CA TYR A 58 2.64 -16.46 -5.74
C TYR A 58 3.02 -16.99 -4.35
N ASP A 59 2.57 -18.18 -3.98
CA ASP A 59 3.04 -18.88 -2.79
C ASP A 59 4.29 -19.71 -3.13
N VAL A 60 5.44 -19.19 -2.75
CA VAL A 60 6.74 -19.86 -2.92
C VAL A 60 6.97 -21.01 -1.95
N ASN A 61 6.24 -21.08 -0.83
CA ASN A 61 6.38 -22.16 0.15
C ASN A 61 5.71 -23.44 -0.36
N ASP A 62 4.52 -23.30 -0.93
CA ASP A 62 3.76 -24.42 -1.51
C ASP A 62 4.04 -24.64 -3.00
N GLY A 63 4.59 -23.63 -3.68
CA GLY A 63 4.87 -23.69 -5.11
C GLY A 63 3.59 -23.61 -5.95
N ASP A 64 2.63 -22.78 -5.52
CA ASP A 64 1.36 -22.61 -6.22
C ASP A 64 0.93 -21.12 -6.28
N PRO A 65 -0.03 -20.75 -7.15
CA PRO A 65 -0.41 -19.36 -7.37
C PRO A 65 -1.40 -18.80 -6.33
N ASP A 66 -1.71 -19.52 -5.25
CA ASP A 66 -2.63 -19.09 -4.20
C ASP A 66 -1.86 -18.51 -2.98
N PRO A 67 -1.75 -17.18 -2.85
CA PRO A 67 -1.03 -16.56 -1.74
C PRO A 67 -1.86 -16.45 -0.44
N GLN A 68 -2.97 -17.19 -0.31
CA GLN A 68 -3.86 -17.08 0.85
C GLN A 68 -3.11 -17.43 2.15
N PRO A 69 -3.16 -16.57 3.18
CA PRO A 69 -2.45 -16.81 4.42
C PRO A 69 -2.92 -18.09 5.11
N ARG A 70 -1.97 -18.77 5.75
CA ARG A 70 -2.25 -19.91 6.62
C ARG A 70 -2.37 -19.43 8.07
N TYR A 71 -3.57 -19.53 8.64
CA TYR A 71 -3.78 -19.27 10.07
C TYR A 71 -3.35 -20.47 10.93
N THR A 72 -2.07 -20.84 10.88
CA THR A 72 -1.52 -21.76 11.87
C THR A 72 -1.13 -20.98 13.13
N GLN A 73 -1.10 -21.63 14.30
CA GLN A 73 -0.76 -20.96 15.57
C GLN A 73 0.69 -20.45 15.63
N LEU A 74 1.48 -20.78 14.63
CA LEU A 74 2.80 -20.24 14.40
C LEU A 74 2.65 -19.29 13.23
N ASN A 75 3.00 -18.03 13.43
CA ASN A 75 3.06 -16.99 12.40
C ASN A 75 4.23 -17.28 11.42
N ASP A 76 4.36 -18.55 11.02
CA ASP A 76 5.48 -19.10 10.29
C ASP A 76 5.07 -19.33 8.84
N ASN A 77 5.88 -18.77 7.96
CA ASN A 77 5.85 -18.96 6.51
C ASN A 77 6.52 -20.30 6.15
N ARG A 78 5.92 -21.43 6.58
CA ARG A 78 6.42 -22.79 6.34
C ARG A 78 5.40 -23.67 5.65
#